data_AF-A0A1H0CRS3-F1
#
_entry.id   AF-A0A1H0CRS3-F1
#
_cell.length_a   1.000
_cell.length_b   1.000
_cell.length_c   1.000
_cell.angle_alpha   90.00
_cell.angle_beta   90.00
_cell.angle_gamma   90.00
#
_symmetry.space_group_name_H-M   'P 1'
#
loop_
_entity.id
_entity.type
_entity.pdbx_description
1 polymer ?
#
loop_
_entity_poly.entity_id
_entity_poly.type
_entity_poly.pdbx_seq_one_letter_code
_entity_poly.pdbx_strand_id
1 'polypeptide(L)'
;MDGIVFHQLLQWHSVVMDTSRTMQIVSDGIFHFAVTLTLIAGAILIWLGGNPGSFRYGARLIGSYFLMGGGIFNFAEGIINHHLLQIHRVHPDAANPLFYDLAFLASGLVLFAAGFLLKKGLK
;
A
#
# COMPACT_ATOMS: atom_id res chain seq x y z
N MET A 1 5.84 4.31 -3.40
CA MET A 1 7.30 4.10 -3.50
C MET A 1 7.60 3.01 -4.51
N ASP A 2 6.94 1.86 -4.38
CA ASP A 2 6.98 0.76 -5.35
C ASP A 2 6.80 1.22 -6.82
N GLY A 3 5.65 1.84 -7.16
CA GLY A 3 5.41 2.36 -8.51
C GLY A 3 6.45 3.36 -9.04
N ILE A 4 7.14 4.13 -8.18
CA ILE A 4 8.19 5.06 -8.63
C ILE A 4 9.50 4.30 -8.85
N VAL A 5 9.94 3.56 -7.83
CA VAL A 5 11.26 2.92 -7.84
C VAL A 5 11.27 1.73 -8.80
N PHE A 6 10.31 0.82 -8.70
CA PHE A 6 10.32 -0.42 -9.44
C PHE A 6 9.64 -0.32 -10.80
N HIS A 7 8.57 0.47 -10.95
CA HIS A 7 7.90 0.58 -12.26
C HIS A 7 8.53 1.65 -13.17
N GLN A 8 8.93 2.80 -12.62
CA GLN A 8 9.38 3.94 -13.44
C GLN A 8 10.91 4.03 -13.55
N LEU A 9 11.62 4.00 -12.42
CA LEU A 9 13.09 4.14 -12.42
C LEU A 9 13.78 2.86 -12.87
N LEU A 10 13.44 1.73 -12.26
CA LEU A 10 14.09 0.44 -12.55
C LEU A 10 13.36 -0.37 -13.64
N GLN A 11 12.06 -0.11 -13.83
CA GLN A 11 11.21 -0.78 -14.82
C GLN A 11 11.19 -2.31 -14.70
N TRP A 12 11.30 -2.83 -13.48
CA TRP A 12 11.34 -4.26 -13.19
C TRP A 12 9.99 -4.93 -13.42
N HIS A 13 8.89 -4.22 -13.15
CA HIS A 13 7.54 -4.67 -13.43
C HIS A 13 6.60 -3.47 -13.58
N SER A 14 5.39 -3.75 -14.08
CA SER A 14 4.28 -2.81 -14.16
C SER A 14 3.04 -3.46 -13.52
N VAL A 15 2.01 -2.67 -13.24
CA VAL A 15 0.76 -3.17 -12.61
C VAL A 15 0.17 -4.34 -13.39
N VAL A 16 0.17 -4.25 -14.73
CA VAL A 16 -0.24 -5.35 -15.61
C VAL A 16 0.93 -5.71 -16.52
N MET A 17 1.57 -6.84 -16.25
CA MET A 17 2.76 -7.27 -17.01
C MET A 17 2.43 -7.91 -18.36
N ASP A 18 1.36 -8.71 -18.43
CA ASP A 18 0.98 -9.46 -19.63
C ASP A 18 0.20 -8.60 -20.63
N THR A 19 0.84 -7.55 -21.13
CA THR A 19 0.27 -6.60 -22.10
C THR A 19 1.37 -5.86 -22.86
N SER A 20 0.99 -5.03 -23.84
CA SER A 20 1.96 -4.23 -24.61
C SER A 20 2.67 -3.20 -23.73
N ARG A 21 3.87 -2.76 -24.12
CA ARG A 21 4.62 -1.74 -23.35
C ARG A 21 3.82 -0.45 -23.15
N THR A 22 3.05 -0.04 -24.15
CA THR A 22 2.14 1.11 -24.04
C THR A 22 1.10 0.90 -22.94
N MET A 23 0.49 -0.29 -22.88
CA MET A 23 -0.53 -0.60 -21.89
C MET A 23 0.04 -0.79 -20.48
N GLN A 24 1.28 -1.26 -20.35
CA GLN A 24 2.01 -1.27 -19.08
C GLN A 24 2.14 0.16 -18.52
N ILE A 25 2.60 1.11 -19.34
CA ILE A 25 2.71 2.53 -18.96
C ILE A 25 1.36 3.11 -18.57
N VAL A 26 0.30 2.80 -19.33
CA VAL A 26 -1.07 3.25 -19.00
C VAL A 26 -1.52 2.68 -17.65
N SER A 27 -1.30 1.39 -17.40
CA SER A 27 -1.67 0.74 -16.14
C SER A 27 -0.95 1.35 -14.94
N ASP A 28 0.36 1.62 -15.08
CA ASP A 28 1.15 2.31 -14.07
C ASP A 28 0.66 3.74 -13.84
N GLY A 29 0.32 4.45 -14.92
CA GLY A 29 -0.21 5.81 -14.85
C GLY A 29 -1.54 5.89 -14.10
N ILE A 30 -2.47 4.97 -14.38
CA ILE A 30 -3.76 4.88 -13.68
C ILE A 30 -3.52 4.61 -12.18
N PHE A 31 -2.64 3.68 -11.86
CA PHE A 31 -2.29 3.38 -10.46
C PHE A 31 -1.69 4.60 -9.75
N HIS A 32 -0.75 5.29 -10.39
CA HIS A 32 -0.16 6.52 -9.83
C HIS A 32 -1.19 7.63 -9.65
N PHE A 33 -2.13 7.77 -10.57
CA PHE A 33 -3.21 8.74 -10.45
C PHE A 33 -4.10 8.43 -9.25
N ALA A 34 -4.51 7.18 -9.07
CA ALA A 34 -5.30 6.74 -7.91
C ALA A 34 -4.54 6.95 -6.59
N VAL A 35 -3.24 6.63 -6.55
CA VAL A 35 -2.39 6.89 -5.37
C VAL A 35 -2.30 8.39 -5.08
N THR A 36 -2.14 9.22 -6.11
CA THR A 36 -2.07 10.69 -5.97
C THR A 36 -3.37 11.27 -5.42
N LEU A 37 -4.53 10.84 -5.92
CA LEU A 37 -5.82 11.25 -5.38
C LEU A 37 -5.96 10.84 -3.91
N THR A 38 -5.50 9.64 -3.56
CA THR A 38 -5.51 9.14 -2.17
C THR A 38 -4.62 10.01 -1.27
N LEU A 39 -3.44 10.41 -1.73
CA LEU A 39 -2.54 11.31 -0.99
C LEU A 39 -3.16 12.70 -0.79
N ILE A 40 -3.79 13.27 -1.82
CA ILE A 40 -4.48 14.55 -1.73
C ILE A 40 -5.64 14.46 -0.72
N ALA A 41 -6.46 13.43 -0.79
CA ALA A 41 -7.55 13.21 0.16
C ALA A 41 -7.02 13.08 1.60
N GLY A 42 -5.96 12.29 1.81
CA GLY A 42 -5.31 12.16 3.11
C GLY A 42 -4.76 13.49 3.63
N ALA A 43 -4.13 14.29 2.77
CA ALA A 43 -3.62 15.62 3.12
C ALA A 43 -4.76 16.58 3.51
N ILE A 44 -5.88 16.58 2.77
CA ILE A 44 -7.08 17.36 3.11
C ILE A 44 -7.64 16.91 4.47
N LEU A 45 -7.75 15.61 4.71
CA LEU A 45 -8.25 15.09 6.00
C LEU A 45 -7.35 15.49 7.17
N ILE A 46 -6.02 15.45 6.99
CA ILE A 46 -5.06 15.91 8.01
C ILE A 46 -5.21 17.42 8.23
N TRP A 47 -5.34 18.22 7.16
CA TRP A 47 -5.54 19.66 7.24
C TRP A 47 -6.81 20.03 8.00
N LEU A 48 -7.94 19.38 7.67
CA LEU A 48 -9.21 19.58 8.35
C LEU A 48 -9.22 19.07 9.79
N GLY A 49 -8.34 18.12 10.13
CA GLY A 49 -8.15 17.60 11.48
C GLY A 49 -7.58 18.61 12.48
N GLY A 50 -7.01 19.72 12.01
CA GLY A 50 -6.55 20.82 12.85
C GLY A 50 -5.31 20.50 13.71
N ASN A 51 -5.07 21.32 14.74
CA ASN A 51 -3.89 21.17 15.59
C ASN A 51 -4.12 20.11 16.68
N PRO A 52 -3.28 19.05 16.76
CA PRO A 52 -3.39 18.00 17.77
C PRO A 52 -3.10 18.46 19.22
N GLY A 53 -2.73 19.71 19.45
CA GLY A 53 -2.38 20.27 20.77
C GLY A 53 -1.01 19.81 21.30
N SER A 54 -0.51 18.66 20.82
CA SER A 54 0.82 18.14 21.10
C SER A 54 1.41 17.48 19.86
N PHE A 55 2.66 17.82 19.53
CA PHE A 55 3.40 17.20 18.43
C PHE A 55 3.49 15.66 18.62
N ARG A 56 3.76 15.19 19.85
CA ARG A 56 3.88 13.75 20.13
C ARG A 56 2.57 13.01 19.89
N TYR A 57 1.44 13.62 20.26
CA TYR A 57 0.12 13.04 20.01
C TYR A 57 -0.18 13.01 18.51
N GLY A 58 0.02 14.12 17.81
CA GLY A 58 -0.18 14.21 16.36
C GLY A 58 0.67 13.21 15.56
N ALA A 59 1.97 13.13 15.87
CA ALA A 59 2.89 12.20 15.22
C ALA A 59 2.49 10.74 15.42
N ARG A 60 2.09 10.36 16.65
CA ARG A 60 1.60 8.99 16.93
C ARG A 60 0.27 8.72 16.26
N LEU A 61 -0.63 9.70 16.18
CA LEU A 61 -1.91 9.57 15.49
C LEU A 61 -1.71 9.33 13.98
N ILE A 62 -0.90 10.16 13.33
CA ILE A 62 -0.55 10.00 11.91
C ILE A 62 0.14 8.64 11.69
N GLY A 63 1.13 8.29 12.52
CA GLY A 63 1.81 7.00 12.45
C GLY A 63 0.86 5.81 12.60
N SER A 64 -0.12 5.90 13.50
CA SER A 64 -1.11 4.84 13.70
C SER A 64 -1.99 4.62 12.48
N TYR A 65 -2.50 5.70 11.87
CA TYR A 65 -3.32 5.61 10.66
C TYR A 65 -2.51 5.24 9.42
N PHE A 66 -1.25 5.66 9.34
CA PHE A 66 -0.34 5.23 8.28
C PHE A 66 -0.14 3.71 8.31
N LEU A 67 0.14 3.13 9.48
CA LEU A 67 0.28 1.68 9.64
C LEU A 67 -1.02 0.93 9.37
N MET A 68 -2.15 1.43 9.89
CA MET A 68 -3.47 0.84 9.62
C MET A 68 -3.82 0.89 8.12
N GLY A 69 -3.60 2.02 7.47
CA GLY A 69 -3.86 2.19 6.03
C GLY A 69 -2.96 1.30 5.18
N GLY A 70 -1.65 1.24 5.48
CA GLY A 70 -0.72 0.33 4.81
C GLY A 70 -1.09 -1.14 5.00
N GLY A 71 -1.55 -1.52 6.20
CA GLY A 71 -2.04 -2.87 6.48
C GLY A 71 -3.28 -3.24 5.68
N ILE A 72 -4.27 -2.33 5.62
CA ILE A 72 -5.47 -2.50 4.78
C ILE A 72 -5.09 -2.61 3.31
N PHE A 73 -4.19 -1.74 2.84
CA PHE A 73 -3.73 -1.75 1.44
C PHE A 73 -3.08 -3.08 1.08
N ASN A 74 -2.06 -3.54 1.82
CA ASN A 74 -1.39 -4.82 1.54
C ASN A 74 -2.37 -5.99 1.57
N PHE A 75 -3.30 -6.00 2.53
CA PHE A 75 -4.27 -7.08 2.63
C PHE A 75 -5.24 -7.08 1.45
N ALA A 76 -5.81 -5.92 1.09
CA ALA A 76 -6.74 -5.78 -0.02
C ALA A 76 -6.07 -6.06 -1.37
N GLU A 77 -4.86 -5.53 -1.58
CA GLU A 77 -4.06 -5.74 -2.79
C GLU A 77 -3.70 -7.22 -2.93
N GLY A 78 -3.21 -7.88 -1.88
CA GLY A 78 -2.89 -9.30 -1.92
C GLY A 78 -4.10 -10.18 -2.22
N ILE A 79 -5.27 -9.89 -1.62
CA ILE A 79 -6.50 -10.63 -1.91
C ILE A 79 -6.90 -10.43 -3.37
N ILE A 80 -7.00 -9.18 -3.82
CA ILE A 80 -7.52 -8.86 -5.15
C ILE A 80 -6.54 -9.30 -6.24
N ASN A 81 -5.28 -8.89 -6.16
CA ASN A 81 -4.33 -9.07 -7.26
C ASN A 81 -3.61 -10.40 -7.23
N HIS A 82 -3.27 -10.95 -6.04
CA HIS A 82 -2.52 -12.22 -5.97
C HIS A 82 -3.44 -13.43 -6.01
N HIS A 83 -4.62 -13.34 -5.38
CA HIS A 83 -5.51 -14.49 -5.21
C HIS A 83 -6.73 -14.47 -6.15
N LEU A 84 -7.44 -13.35 -6.28
CA LEU A 84 -8.66 -13.28 -7.10
C LEU A 84 -8.34 -13.10 -8.59
N LEU A 85 -7.58 -12.06 -8.92
CA LEU A 85 -7.23 -11.72 -10.30
C LEU A 85 -5.97 -12.45 -10.78
N GLN A 86 -5.09 -12.85 -9.86
CA GLN A 86 -3.82 -13.53 -10.15
C GLN A 86 -2.90 -12.80 -11.14
N ILE A 87 -3.03 -11.47 -11.22
CA ILE A 87 -2.26 -10.62 -12.14
C ILE A 87 -0.91 -10.16 -11.57
N HIS A 88 -0.70 -10.35 -10.27
CA HIS A 88 0.49 -9.91 -9.57
C HIS A 88 0.88 -10.98 -8.55
N ARG A 89 2.16 -11.27 -8.41
CA ARG A 89 2.70 -12.21 -7.42
C ARG A 89 3.93 -11.58 -6.79
N VAL A 90 4.11 -11.79 -5.49
CA VAL A 90 5.22 -11.17 -4.76
C VAL A 90 6.57 -11.70 -5.23
N HIS A 91 6.65 -13.00 -5.48
CA HIS A 91 7.86 -13.65 -6.02
C HIS A 91 7.44 -14.80 -6.96
N PRO A 92 7.13 -14.50 -8.24
CA PRO A 92 6.59 -15.46 -9.19
C PRO A 92 7.52 -16.67 -9.44
N ASP A 93 8.84 -16.43 -9.43
CA ASP A 93 9.86 -17.43 -9.78
C ASP A 93 10.31 -18.31 -8.59
N ALA A 94 9.72 -18.13 -7.41
CA ALA A 94 10.04 -18.93 -6.23
C ALA A 94 9.57 -20.39 -6.38
N ALA A 95 10.23 -21.31 -5.68
CA ALA A 95 9.77 -22.71 -5.58
C ALA A 95 8.36 -22.84 -4.96
N ASN A 96 7.94 -21.86 -4.15
CA ASN A 96 6.59 -21.78 -3.61
C ASN A 96 6.08 -20.32 -3.61
N PRO A 97 5.52 -19.84 -4.73
CA PRO A 97 5.02 -18.46 -4.84
C PRO A 97 3.87 -18.16 -3.86
N LEU A 98 3.02 -19.15 -3.60
CA LEU A 98 1.88 -19.01 -2.68
C LEU A 98 2.32 -18.64 -1.27
N PHE A 99 3.47 -19.17 -0.80
CA PHE A 99 4.02 -18.79 0.51
C PHE A 99 4.29 -17.29 0.59
N TYR A 100 4.86 -16.68 -0.46
CA TYR A 100 5.15 -15.25 -0.48
C TYR A 100 3.88 -14.40 -0.51
N ASP A 101 2.86 -14.82 -1.26
CA ASP A 101 1.57 -14.12 -1.29
C ASP A 101 0.86 -14.17 0.09
N LEU A 102 0.89 -15.33 0.76
CA LEU A 102 0.33 -15.48 2.10
C LEU A 102 1.13 -14.68 3.15
N ALA A 103 2.46 -14.67 3.04
CA ALA A 103 3.32 -13.84 3.90
C ALA A 103 3.03 -12.35 3.71
N PHE A 104 2.73 -11.92 2.48
CA PHE A 104 2.33 -10.55 2.18
C PHE A 104 0.97 -10.19 2.81
N LEU A 105 -0.04 -11.06 2.72
CA LEU A 105 -1.30 -10.88 3.42
C LEU A 105 -1.10 -10.79 4.95
N ALA A 106 -0.29 -11.69 5.51
CA ALA A 106 0.03 -11.69 6.93
C ALA A 106 0.72 -10.37 7.34
N SER A 107 1.61 -9.84 6.51
CA SER A 107 2.25 -8.54 6.75
C SER A 107 1.21 -7.41 6.84
N GLY A 108 0.16 -7.45 6.02
CA GLY A 108 -0.94 -6.50 6.08
C GLY A 108 -1.67 -6.53 7.42
N LEU A 109 -1.97 -7.73 7.92
CA LEU A 109 -2.59 -7.90 9.24
C LEU A 109 -1.68 -7.40 10.38
N VAL A 110 -0.38 -7.67 10.30
CA VAL A 110 0.61 -7.21 11.29
C VAL A 110 0.69 -5.68 11.30
N LEU A 111 0.77 -5.05 10.13
CA LEU A 111 0.79 -3.57 10.01
C LEU A 111 -0.48 -2.96 10.60
N PHE A 112 -1.64 -3.52 10.28
CA PHE A 112 -2.91 -3.05 10.82
C PHE A 112 -2.97 -3.17 12.35
N ALA A 113 -2.60 -4.33 12.89
CA ALA A 113 -2.56 -4.57 14.32
C ALA A 113 -1.58 -3.61 15.05
N ALA A 114 -0.39 -3.40 14.49
CA ALA A 114 0.60 -2.47 15.05
C ALA A 114 0.04 -1.03 15.10
N GLY A 115 -0.58 -0.57 14.02
CA GLY A 115 -1.22 0.75 13.98
C GLY A 115 -2.37 0.87 14.97
N PHE A 116 -3.22 -0.16 15.07
CA PHE A 116 -4.34 -0.20 16.01
C PHE A 116 -3.86 -0.15 17.48
N LEU A 117 -2.83 -0.91 17.83
CA LEU A 117 -2.25 -0.90 19.17
C LEU A 117 -1.60 0.44 19.50
N LEU A 118 -0.90 1.04 18.53
CA LEU A 118 -0.33 2.38 18.68
C LEU A 118 -1.42 3.42 18.96
N LYS A 119 -2.54 3.36 18.24
CA LYS A 119 -3.71 4.22 18.46
C LYS A 119 -4.34 3.99 19.84
N LYS A 120 -4.47 2.73 20.28
CA LYS A 120 -5.05 2.39 21.59
C LYS A 120 -4.22 2.95 22.75
N GLY A 121 -2.90 3.03 22.59
CA GLY A 121 -1.98 3.64 23.56
C GLY A 121 -1.98 5.17 23.56
N LEU A 122 -2.84 5.83 22.78
CA LEU A 122 -3.07 7.28 22.83
C LEU A 122 -4.12 7.71 23.87
N LYS A 123 -4.72 6.75 24.59
CA LYS A 123 -5.62 7.01 25.70
C LYS A 123 -4.88 7.54 26.92
#